data_AF-A0A620K5V3-F1
#
_entry.id   AF-A0A620K5V3-F1
#
_cell.length_a   1.000
_cell.length_b   1.000
_cell.length_c   1.000
_cell.angle_alpha   90.00
_cell.angle_beta   90.00
_cell.angle_gamma   90.00
#
_symmetry.space_group_name_H-M   'P 1'
#
loop_
_entity.id
_entity.type
_entity.pdbx_description
1 polymer ?
#
loop_
_entity_poly.entity_id
_entity_poly.type
_entity_poly.pdbx_seq_one_letter_code
_entity_poly.pdbx_strand_id
1 'polypeptide(L)'
;MSASEKVLSRIKKLMALADNTGNAHEAAVALRQAQALMMKYGVAPEAVALAEITSETCGNIPSNALSVPGWLNALVTVVCMTAGCRSYYGWYQHSDKKKRRSVTFYGVGERPAVACYLFGVVCRQLKRDAEHYLHTACTHPLLKLSTIRRRMDEYRLYWVAGVWSVLESVEPESSEKAVLDQWLYRQQRSLTPAKVRQPEGCRNASKVRHAAWTAGSQAEIFPAMTVSNNEVQFSEVGNG
;
A
#
# COMPACT_ATOMS: atom_id res chain seq x y z
N MET A 1 23.69 -6.00 -11.19
CA MET A 1 22.63 -6.05 -12.21
C MET A 1 23.01 -7.04 -13.29
N SER A 2 22.18 -8.06 -13.51
CA SER A 2 22.37 -9.05 -14.58
C SER A 2 22.23 -8.42 -15.98
N ALA A 3 22.77 -9.08 -17.02
CA ALA A 3 22.64 -8.57 -18.40
C ALA A 3 21.17 -8.42 -18.85
N SER A 4 20.29 -9.33 -18.41
CA SER A 4 18.85 -9.28 -18.69
C SER A 4 18.15 -8.10 -18.03
N GLU A 5 18.50 -7.74 -16.79
CA GLU A 5 17.94 -6.55 -16.11
C GLU A 5 18.29 -5.25 -16.84
N LYS A 6 19.52 -5.13 -17.36
CA LYS A 6 19.94 -3.95 -18.12
C LYS A 6 19.17 -3.80 -19.43
N VAL A 7 18.93 -4.92 -20.13
CA VAL A 7 18.13 -4.93 -21.37
C VAL A 7 16.68 -4.53 -21.07
N LEU A 8 16.06 -5.12 -20.05
CA LEU A 8 14.69 -4.77 -19.64
C LEU A 8 14.58 -3.29 -19.23
N SER A 9 15.53 -2.77 -18.46
CA SER A 9 15.58 -1.34 -18.09
C SER A 9 15.64 -0.44 -19.33
N ARG A 10 16.43 -0.81 -20.33
CA ARG A 10 16.55 -0.03 -21.57
C ARG A 10 15.26 -0.07 -22.41
N ILE A 11 14.63 -1.24 -22.52
CA ILE A 11 13.34 -1.40 -23.21
C ILE A 11 12.28 -0.51 -22.55
N LYS A 12 12.16 -0.54 -21.22
CA LYS A 12 11.23 0.31 -20.47
C LYS A 12 11.46 1.80 -20.71
N LYS A 13 12.72 2.26 -20.64
CA LYS A 13 13.06 3.66 -20.89
C LYS A 13 12.63 4.12 -22.29
N LEU A 14 12.78 3.27 -23.30
CA LEU A 14 12.35 3.58 -24.67
C LEU A 14 10.83 3.62 -24.81
N MET A 15 10.11 2.71 -24.15
CA MET A 15 8.64 2.73 -24.14
C MET A 15 8.12 3.98 -23.43
N ALA A 16 8.65 4.30 -22.24
CA ALA A 16 8.30 5.52 -21.52
C ALA A 16 8.63 6.79 -22.34
N LEU A 17 9.76 6.82 -23.06
CA LEU A 17 10.08 7.93 -23.96
C LEU A 17 9.03 8.08 -25.06
N ALA A 18 8.57 6.97 -25.63
CA ALA A 18 7.57 7.01 -26.69
C ALA A 18 6.20 7.51 -26.21
N ASP A 19 5.80 7.14 -24.99
CA ASP A 19 4.51 7.55 -24.43
C ASP A 19 4.49 9.02 -24.00
N ASN A 20 5.64 9.56 -23.58
CA ASN A 20 5.74 10.91 -23.03
C ASN A 20 6.19 11.98 -24.04
N THR A 21 6.71 11.61 -25.22
CA THR A 21 7.12 12.60 -26.23
C THR A 21 5.91 13.13 -27.01
N GLY A 22 5.86 14.45 -27.20
CA GLY A 22 4.88 15.09 -28.08
C GLY A 22 5.21 14.96 -29.58
N ASN A 23 6.40 14.46 -29.92
CA ASN A 23 6.85 14.28 -31.29
C ASN A 23 6.57 12.85 -31.79
N ALA A 24 5.61 12.71 -32.70
CA ALA A 24 5.22 11.42 -33.28
C ALA A 24 6.38 10.68 -33.95
N HIS A 25 7.35 11.39 -34.55
CA HIS A 25 8.51 10.75 -35.17
C HIS A 25 9.43 10.11 -34.14
N GLU A 26 9.72 10.84 -33.06
CA GLU A 26 10.54 10.33 -31.95
C GLU A 26 9.86 9.17 -31.23
N ALA A 27 8.54 9.25 -31.00
CA ALA A 27 7.76 8.16 -30.44
C ALA A 27 7.89 6.90 -31.29
N ALA A 28 7.70 7.01 -32.60
CA ALA A 28 7.82 5.90 -33.53
C ALA A 28 9.24 5.32 -33.61
N VAL A 29 10.27 6.14 -33.46
CA VAL A 29 11.67 5.68 -33.41
C VAL A 29 11.94 4.94 -32.10
N ALA A 30 11.51 5.49 -30.97
CA ALA A 30 11.69 4.88 -29.65
C ALA A 30 10.97 3.52 -29.55
N LEU A 31 9.72 3.42 -30.03
CA LEU A 31 8.98 2.16 -30.10
C LEU A 31 9.68 1.12 -30.98
N ARG A 32 10.16 1.51 -32.17
CA ARG A 32 10.91 0.59 -33.04
C ARG A 32 12.18 0.07 -32.38
N GLN A 33 12.90 0.92 -31.64
CA GLN A 33 14.08 0.49 -30.89
C GLN A 33 13.72 -0.45 -29.74
N ALA A 34 12.63 -0.19 -29.01
CA ALA A 34 12.15 -1.07 -27.95
C ALA A 34 11.78 -2.45 -28.51
N GLN A 35 11.02 -2.50 -29.60
CA GLN A 35 10.63 -3.74 -30.29
C GLN A 35 11.84 -4.52 -30.83
N ALA A 36 12.82 -3.82 -31.41
CA ALA A 36 14.05 -4.45 -31.90
C ALA A 36 14.85 -5.10 -30.75
N LEU A 37 14.93 -4.46 -29.59
CA LEU A 37 15.55 -5.03 -28.40
C LEU A 37 14.75 -6.23 -27.85
N MET A 38 13.42 -6.13 -27.81
CA MET A 38 12.57 -7.25 -27.40
C MET A 38 12.80 -8.48 -28.28
N MET A 39 12.76 -8.32 -29.62
CA MET A 39 13.03 -9.40 -30.57
C MET A 39 14.43 -9.98 -30.43
N LYS A 40 15.45 -9.11 -30.32
CA LYS A 40 16.86 -9.53 -30.22
C LYS A 40 17.14 -10.39 -28.98
N TYR A 41 16.46 -10.10 -27.86
CA TYR A 41 16.68 -10.78 -26.58
C TYR A 41 15.54 -11.74 -26.20
N GLY A 42 14.58 -11.99 -27.09
CA GLY A 42 13.45 -12.89 -26.84
C GLY A 42 12.54 -12.46 -25.70
N VAL A 43 12.41 -11.14 -25.46
CA VAL A 43 11.57 -10.60 -24.38
C VAL A 43 10.15 -10.44 -24.89
N ALA A 44 9.21 -11.19 -24.30
CA ALA A 44 7.79 -11.02 -24.58
C ALA A 44 7.27 -9.68 -24.03
N PRO A 45 6.36 -8.96 -24.72
CA PRO A 45 5.80 -7.69 -24.24
C PRO A 45 5.20 -7.80 -22.82
N GLU A 46 4.55 -8.92 -22.51
CA GLU A 46 3.97 -9.18 -21.19
C GLU A 46 5.04 -9.27 -20.10
N ALA A 47 6.24 -9.75 -20.44
CA ALA A 47 7.36 -9.81 -19.50
C ALA A 47 7.86 -8.41 -19.12
N VAL A 48 7.69 -7.42 -19.99
CA VAL A 48 8.06 -6.02 -19.70
C VAL A 48 7.08 -5.41 -18.71
N ALA A 49 5.77 -5.55 -18.94
CA ALA A 49 4.73 -5.09 -18.02
C ALA A 49 4.86 -5.74 -16.63
N LEU A 50 5.11 -7.04 -16.57
CA LEU A 50 5.33 -7.74 -15.31
C LEU A 50 6.60 -7.31 -14.59
N ALA A 51 7.63 -6.90 -15.32
CA ALA A 51 8.86 -6.39 -14.73
C ALA A 51 8.66 -5.02 -14.07
N GLU A 52 7.61 -4.28 -14.39
CA GLU A 52 7.28 -2.99 -13.75
C GLU A 52 6.62 -3.16 -12.38
N ILE A 53 6.09 -4.34 -12.09
CA ILE A 53 5.54 -4.65 -10.79
C ILE A 53 6.70 -4.87 -9.81
N THR A 54 6.73 -4.03 -8.78
CA THR A 54 7.62 -4.17 -7.63
C THR A 54 6.83 -4.67 -6.43
N SER A 55 7.54 -4.98 -5.34
CA SER A 55 6.90 -5.32 -4.08
C SER A 55 7.74 -4.88 -2.90
N GLU A 56 7.09 -4.38 -1.85
CA GLU A 56 7.73 -3.92 -0.62
C GLU A 56 7.09 -4.60 0.58
N THR A 57 7.90 -5.14 1.50
CA THR A 57 7.41 -5.91 2.65
C THR A 57 7.60 -5.16 3.95
N CYS A 58 6.50 -4.86 4.65
CA CYS A 58 6.54 -4.32 5.99
C CYS A 58 6.48 -5.45 7.02
N GLY A 59 7.54 -5.56 7.83
CA GLY A 59 7.59 -6.42 9.00
C GLY A 59 7.00 -5.76 10.25
N ASN A 60 6.97 -6.51 11.35
CA ASN A 60 6.58 -6.03 12.69
C ASN A 60 5.22 -5.29 12.73
N ILE A 61 4.25 -5.77 11.95
CA ILE A 61 2.92 -5.16 11.90
C ILE A 61 2.16 -5.38 13.23
N PRO A 62 1.12 -4.58 13.54
CA PRO A 62 0.61 -4.50 14.91
C PRO A 62 -0.19 -5.71 15.41
N SER A 63 -0.35 -6.78 14.61
CA SER A 63 -0.98 -8.03 15.06
C SER A 63 -0.35 -9.27 14.42
N ASN A 64 -0.04 -10.25 15.27
CA ASN A 64 0.39 -11.60 14.87
C ASN A 64 -0.72 -12.65 15.11
N ALA A 65 -1.98 -12.24 15.29
CA ALA A 65 -3.09 -13.18 15.44
C ALA A 65 -3.28 -14.01 14.17
N LEU A 66 -3.64 -15.29 14.26
CA LEU A 66 -3.87 -16.17 13.09
C LEU A 66 -4.95 -15.62 12.16
N SER A 67 -6.09 -15.20 12.74
CA SER A 67 -7.10 -14.43 12.03
C SER A 67 -6.75 -12.94 12.10
N VAL A 68 -6.73 -12.30 10.94
CA VAL A 68 -6.41 -10.88 10.81
C VAL A 68 -7.54 -10.07 11.45
N PRO A 69 -7.25 -9.18 12.42
CA PRO A 69 -8.27 -8.29 12.96
C PRO A 69 -8.87 -7.41 11.86
N GLY A 70 -10.20 -7.21 11.87
CA GLY A 70 -10.89 -6.41 10.85
C GLY A 70 -10.31 -5.01 10.64
N TRP A 71 -9.94 -4.32 11.73
CA TRP A 71 -9.31 -2.99 11.64
C TRP A 71 -7.95 -3.02 10.93
N LEU A 72 -7.16 -4.08 11.09
CA LEU A 72 -5.85 -4.21 10.44
C LEU A 72 -6.05 -4.46 8.94
N ASN A 73 -7.01 -5.32 8.60
CA ASN A 73 -7.36 -5.56 7.21
C ASN A 73 -7.88 -4.30 6.52
N ALA A 74 -8.79 -3.57 7.17
CA ALA A 74 -9.29 -2.30 6.67
C ALA A 74 -8.15 -1.27 6.47
N LEU A 75 -7.20 -1.19 7.41
CA LEU A 75 -6.07 -0.26 7.31
C LEU A 75 -5.19 -0.58 6.09
N VAL A 76 -4.87 -1.86 5.87
CA VAL A 76 -4.12 -2.31 4.70
C VAL A 76 -4.89 -2.02 3.42
N THR A 77 -6.20 -2.24 3.39
CA THR A 77 -7.05 -1.92 2.24
C THR A 77 -7.03 -0.43 1.91
N VAL A 78 -7.21 0.44 2.90
CA VAL A 78 -7.17 1.90 2.71
C VAL A 78 -5.82 2.36 2.16
N VAL A 79 -4.71 1.81 2.69
CA VAL A 79 -3.37 2.11 2.18
C VAL A 79 -3.22 1.67 0.72
N CYS A 80 -3.69 0.46 0.37
CA CYS A 80 -3.67 -0.04 -1.01
C CYS A 80 -4.46 0.86 -1.96
N MET A 81 -5.67 1.29 -1.55
CA MET A 81 -6.52 2.17 -2.35
C MET A 81 -5.91 3.55 -2.52
N THR A 82 -5.20 4.07 -1.52
CA THR A 82 -4.55 5.38 -1.58
C THR A 82 -3.31 5.34 -2.46
N ALA A 83 -2.51 4.27 -2.37
CA ALA A 83 -1.27 4.13 -3.12
C ALA A 83 -1.46 3.54 -4.53
N GLY A 84 -2.65 3.06 -4.88
CA GLY A 84 -2.91 2.39 -6.16
C GLY A 84 -2.17 1.05 -6.30
N CYS A 85 -2.10 0.28 -5.21
CA CYS A 85 -1.40 -1.01 -5.17
C CYS A 85 -2.28 -2.12 -4.57
N ARG A 86 -1.76 -3.34 -4.52
CA ARG A 86 -2.38 -4.48 -3.85
C ARG A 86 -1.49 -5.02 -2.74
N SER A 87 -2.00 -5.97 -1.96
CA SER A 87 -1.25 -6.57 -0.87
C SER A 87 -1.59 -8.04 -0.65
N TYR A 88 -0.71 -8.73 0.07
CA TYR A 88 -1.01 -10.01 0.72
C TYR A 88 -0.29 -10.09 2.07
N TYR A 89 -0.76 -10.97 2.95
CA TYR A 89 -0.10 -11.24 4.22
C TYR A 89 0.92 -12.37 4.09
N GLY A 90 2.01 -12.24 4.84
CA GLY A 90 3.03 -13.28 4.99
C GLY A 90 3.38 -13.53 6.45
N TRP A 91 4.31 -14.45 6.64
CA TRP A 91 4.95 -14.71 7.92
C TRP A 91 6.46 -14.75 7.72
N TYR A 92 7.20 -14.27 8.71
CA TYR A 92 8.66 -14.38 8.74
C TYR A 92 9.14 -14.77 10.13
N GLN A 93 10.34 -15.33 10.20
CA GLN A 93 10.99 -15.68 11.45
C GLN A 93 11.69 -14.44 12.01
N HIS A 94 11.29 -13.99 13.19
CA HIS A 94 11.92 -12.86 13.86
C HIS A 94 13.14 -13.33 14.70
N SER A 95 14.02 -12.40 15.09
CA SER A 95 15.28 -12.69 15.80
C SER A 95 15.08 -13.42 17.14
N ASP A 96 13.92 -13.24 17.78
CA ASP A 96 13.49 -13.94 19.00
C ASP A 96 12.93 -15.35 18.74
N LYS A 97 13.16 -15.90 17.54
CA LYS A 97 12.64 -17.18 17.04
C LYS A 97 11.10 -17.29 17.02
N LYS A 98 10.37 -16.18 17.14
CA LYS A 98 8.91 -16.17 17.02
C LYS A 98 8.52 -15.85 15.57
N LYS A 99 7.49 -16.52 15.07
CA LYS A 99 6.86 -16.17 13.80
C LYS A 99 6.12 -14.84 13.97
N ARG A 100 6.40 -13.89 13.08
CA ARG A 100 5.70 -12.61 13.01
C ARG A 100 5.05 -12.44 11.66
N ARG A 101 3.90 -11.78 11.64
CA ARG A 101 3.15 -11.46 10.44
C ARG A 101 3.85 -10.31 9.72
N SER A 102 3.83 -10.37 8.40
CA SER A 102 4.18 -9.27 7.51
C SER A 102 3.00 -8.95 6.59
N VAL A 103 3.03 -7.75 6.04
CA VAL A 103 2.24 -7.38 4.86
C VAL A 103 3.22 -7.05 3.75
N THR A 104 2.97 -7.58 2.56
CA THR A 104 3.72 -7.19 1.36
C THR A 104 2.77 -6.45 0.44
N PHE A 105 3.14 -5.24 0.08
CA PHE A 105 2.49 -4.46 -0.97
C PHE A 105 3.15 -4.77 -2.30
N TYR A 106 2.38 -4.78 -3.38
CA TYR A 106 2.88 -4.97 -4.74
C TYR A 106 2.03 -4.17 -5.74
N GLY A 107 2.69 -3.66 -6.77
CA GLY A 107 2.13 -2.60 -7.62
C GLY A 107 3.14 -2.09 -8.62
N VAL A 108 2.69 -1.26 -9.56
CA VAL A 108 3.56 -0.65 -10.58
C VAL A 108 4.51 0.36 -9.95
N GLY A 109 5.79 0.32 -10.33
CA GLY A 109 6.76 1.34 -10.00
C GLY A 109 7.01 1.47 -8.49
N GLU A 110 6.92 2.68 -7.96
CA GLU A 110 7.24 3.00 -6.55
C GLU A 110 6.05 2.86 -5.59
N ARG A 111 4.84 2.61 -6.12
CA ARG A 111 3.59 2.53 -5.32
C ARG A 111 3.70 1.58 -4.11
N PRO A 112 4.35 0.40 -4.18
CA PRO A 112 4.52 -0.46 -3.01
C PRO A 112 5.40 0.14 -1.91
N ALA A 113 6.44 0.88 -2.28
CA ALA A 113 7.32 1.55 -1.31
C ALA A 113 6.57 2.68 -0.60
N VAL A 114 5.82 3.49 -1.36
CA VAL A 114 4.92 4.51 -0.83
C VAL A 114 3.88 3.90 0.12
N ALA A 115 3.23 2.79 -0.29
CA ALA A 115 2.28 2.07 0.54
C ALA A 115 2.90 1.58 1.86
N CYS A 116 4.11 1.02 1.82
CA CYS A 116 4.77 0.54 3.04
C CYS A 116 5.12 1.69 4.00
N TYR A 117 5.61 2.81 3.45
CA TYR A 117 5.87 4.03 4.22
C TYR A 117 4.58 4.56 4.87
N LEU A 118 3.52 4.75 4.08
CA LEU A 118 2.22 5.22 4.55
C LEU A 118 1.68 4.31 5.64
N PHE A 119 1.69 2.99 5.42
CA PHE A 119 1.27 1.99 6.40
C PHE A 119 2.01 2.13 7.73
N GLY A 120 3.32 2.34 7.69
CA GLY A 120 4.14 2.58 8.89
C GLY A 120 3.75 3.85 9.64
N VAL A 121 3.49 4.94 8.92
CA VAL A 121 3.04 6.23 9.49
C VAL A 121 1.68 6.07 10.18
N VAL A 122 0.68 5.54 9.47
CA VAL A 122 -0.68 5.38 10.01
C VAL A 122 -0.74 4.36 11.15
N CYS A 123 0.08 3.31 11.13
CA CYS A 123 0.19 2.38 12.26
C CYS A 123 0.67 3.07 13.55
N ARG A 124 1.63 4.00 13.44
CA ARG A 124 2.12 4.77 14.61
C ARG A 124 1.04 5.72 15.14
N GLN A 125 0.33 6.41 14.25
CA GLN A 125 -0.75 7.31 14.63
C GLN A 125 -1.94 6.57 15.27
N LEU A 126 -2.38 5.46 14.66
CA LEU A 126 -3.43 4.61 15.22
C LEU A 126 -3.04 4.09 16.61
N LYS A 127 -1.78 3.69 16.80
CA LYS A 127 -1.29 3.24 18.11
C LYS A 127 -1.40 4.36 19.15
N ARG A 128 -0.88 5.55 18.83
CA ARG A 128 -0.93 6.75 19.70
C ARG A 128 -2.37 7.08 20.10
N ASP A 129 -3.28 7.18 19.13
CA ASP A 129 -4.67 7.55 19.40
C ASP A 129 -5.45 6.45 20.13
N ALA A 130 -5.19 5.18 19.81
CA ALA A 130 -5.80 4.07 20.52
C ALA A 130 -5.33 3.97 21.98
N GLU A 131 -4.04 4.22 22.25
CA GLU A 131 -3.51 4.30 23.61
C GLU A 131 -4.15 5.46 24.38
N HIS A 132 -4.23 6.64 23.78
CA HIS A 132 -4.91 7.78 24.39
C HIS A 132 -6.38 7.46 24.73
N TYR A 133 -7.13 6.86 23.81
CA TYR A 133 -8.52 6.46 24.06
C TYR A 133 -8.64 5.40 25.16
N LEU A 134 -7.74 4.41 25.19
CA LEU A 134 -7.69 3.40 26.25
C LEU A 134 -7.51 4.05 27.63
N HIS A 135 -6.59 5.01 27.74
CA HIS A 135 -6.25 5.70 28.98
C HIS A 135 -7.21 6.82 29.39
N THR A 136 -8.19 7.17 28.57
CA THR A 136 -9.17 8.23 28.89
C THR A 136 -10.59 7.68 29.00
N ALA A 137 -11.00 6.80 28.09
CA ALA A 137 -12.37 6.30 27.99
C ALA A 137 -12.56 4.87 28.55
N CYS A 138 -11.47 4.15 28.86
CA CYS A 138 -11.51 2.77 29.36
C CYS A 138 -10.83 2.58 30.73
N THR A 139 -10.74 3.64 31.54
CA THR A 139 -9.99 3.66 32.82
C THR A 139 -10.73 3.06 34.02
N HIS A 140 -12.05 2.87 33.92
CA HIS A 140 -12.85 2.47 35.08
C HIS A 140 -12.44 1.07 35.58
N PRO A 141 -12.11 0.89 36.87
CA PRO A 141 -11.48 -0.33 37.39
C PRO A 141 -12.38 -1.58 37.29
N LEU A 142 -13.70 -1.40 37.32
CA LEU A 142 -14.66 -2.51 37.13
C LEU A 142 -14.88 -2.92 35.66
N LEU A 143 -14.22 -2.27 34.69
CA LEU A 143 -14.35 -2.65 33.28
C LEU A 143 -13.69 -4.00 33.05
N LYS A 144 -14.51 -4.98 32.66
CA LYS A 144 -14.03 -6.31 32.24
C LYS A 144 -13.10 -6.18 31.05
N LEU A 145 -12.01 -6.96 31.06
CA LEU A 145 -11.03 -7.00 29.96
C LEU A 145 -11.67 -7.32 28.60
N SER A 146 -12.70 -8.18 28.57
CA SER A 146 -13.47 -8.46 27.35
C SER A 146 -14.17 -7.24 26.78
N THR A 147 -14.68 -6.35 27.65
CA THR A 147 -15.35 -5.10 27.25
C THR A 147 -14.32 -4.12 26.68
N ILE A 148 -13.16 -4.01 27.32
CA ILE A 148 -12.06 -3.17 26.82
C ILE A 148 -11.61 -3.65 25.44
N ARG A 149 -11.36 -4.96 25.28
CA ARG A 149 -10.97 -5.54 23.97
C ARG A 149 -11.99 -5.23 22.87
N ARG A 150 -13.28 -5.43 23.13
CA ARG A 150 -14.36 -5.11 22.18
C ARG A 150 -14.40 -3.62 21.82
N ARG A 151 -14.30 -2.73 22.81
CA ARG A 151 -14.24 -1.27 22.58
C ARG A 151 -13.02 -0.87 21.76
N MET A 152 -11.86 -1.45 22.04
CA MET A 152 -10.62 -1.12 21.34
C MET A 152 -10.58 -1.68 19.91
N ASP A 153 -11.19 -2.84 19.66
CA ASP A 153 -11.35 -3.34 18.29
C ASP A 153 -12.30 -2.44 17.48
N GLU A 154 -13.41 -2.00 18.07
CA GLU A 154 -14.35 -1.05 17.46
C GLU A 154 -13.68 0.31 17.20
N TYR A 155 -12.97 0.83 18.19
CA TYR A 155 -12.24 2.10 18.09
C TYR A 155 -11.24 2.05 16.92
N ARG A 156 -10.38 1.03 16.87
CA ARG A 156 -9.39 0.93 15.79
C ARG A 156 -10.04 0.84 14.42
N LEU A 157 -11.14 0.10 14.28
CA LEU A 157 -11.83 -0.01 12.99
C LEU A 157 -12.39 1.34 12.53
N TYR A 158 -13.03 2.09 13.41
CA TYR A 158 -13.64 3.38 13.05
C TYR A 158 -12.63 4.51 12.96
N TRP A 159 -11.46 4.38 13.58
CA TRP A 159 -10.32 5.25 13.33
C TRP A 159 -9.85 5.10 11.88
N VAL A 160 -9.75 3.87 11.38
CA VAL A 160 -9.46 3.61 9.96
C VAL A 160 -10.55 4.18 9.05
N ALA A 161 -11.82 4.09 9.44
CA ALA A 161 -12.90 4.73 8.68
C ALA A 161 -12.79 6.27 8.65
N GLY A 162 -12.30 6.88 9.72
CA GLY A 162 -11.97 8.31 9.77
C GLY A 162 -10.87 8.67 8.77
N VAL A 163 -9.77 7.91 8.80
CA VAL A 163 -8.68 8.05 7.82
C VAL A 163 -9.21 7.93 6.39
N TRP A 164 -10.03 6.91 6.11
CA TRP A 164 -10.59 6.70 4.79
C TRP A 164 -11.43 7.89 4.29
N SER A 165 -12.16 8.55 5.19
CA SER A 165 -13.07 9.65 4.82
C SER A 165 -12.38 10.90 4.28
N VAL A 166 -11.07 11.04 4.50
CA VAL A 166 -10.27 12.20 4.06
C VAL A 166 -9.25 11.84 2.98
N LEU A 167 -9.25 10.59 2.51
CA LEU A 167 -8.32 10.13 1.49
C LEU A 167 -8.99 10.05 0.12
N GLU A 168 -8.24 10.45 -0.89
CA GLU A 168 -8.58 10.17 -2.29
C GLU A 168 -8.11 8.76 -2.64
N SER A 169 -8.93 8.06 -3.42
CA SER A 169 -8.63 6.71 -3.88
C SER A 169 -8.05 6.73 -5.28
N VAL A 170 -6.96 6.00 -5.49
CA VAL A 170 -6.39 5.70 -6.80
C VAL A 170 -6.90 4.33 -7.22
N GLU A 171 -7.84 4.30 -8.16
CA GLU A 171 -8.36 3.04 -8.71
C GLU A 171 -7.51 2.62 -9.92
N PRO A 172 -6.84 1.45 -9.90
CA PRO A 172 -6.11 0.95 -11.05
C PRO A 172 -7.05 0.63 -12.22
N GLU A 173 -6.60 0.87 -13.44
CA GLU A 173 -7.33 0.48 -14.65
C GLU A 173 -7.49 -1.06 -14.72
N SER A 174 -8.52 -1.53 -15.41
CA SER A 174 -8.79 -2.97 -15.61
C SER A 174 -7.61 -3.72 -16.23
N SER A 175 -6.86 -3.06 -17.12
CA SER A 175 -5.61 -3.57 -17.72
C SER A 175 -4.54 -3.82 -16.66
N GLU A 176 -4.31 -2.84 -15.77
CA GLU A 176 -3.34 -2.94 -14.67
C GLU A 176 -3.72 -4.06 -13.69
N LYS A 177 -5.01 -4.19 -13.37
CA LYS A 177 -5.52 -5.27 -12.50
C LYS A 177 -5.12 -6.65 -13.01
N ALA A 178 -5.27 -6.91 -14.32
CA ALA A 178 -4.91 -8.18 -14.93
C ALA A 178 -3.40 -8.47 -14.83
N VAL A 179 -2.56 -7.46 -15.01
CA VAL A 179 -1.09 -7.58 -14.86
C VAL A 179 -0.74 -7.91 -13.42
N LEU A 180 -1.37 -7.27 -12.44
CA LEU A 180 -1.16 -7.55 -11.01
C LEU A 180 -1.56 -8.98 -10.63
N ASP A 181 -2.70 -9.46 -11.15
CA ASP A 181 -3.16 -10.84 -10.94
C ASP A 181 -2.19 -11.86 -11.54
N GLN A 182 -1.73 -11.61 -12.76
CA GLN A 182 -0.74 -12.46 -13.43
C GLN A 182 0.61 -12.47 -12.68
N TRP A 183 1.07 -11.29 -12.21
CA TRP A 183 2.30 -11.19 -11.43
C TRP A 183 2.19 -12.01 -10.15
N LEU A 184 1.08 -11.89 -9.41
CA LEU A 184 0.86 -12.62 -8.17
C LEU A 184 0.85 -14.14 -8.40
N TYR A 185 0.18 -14.61 -9.47
CA TYR A 185 0.16 -16.01 -9.84
C TYR A 185 1.57 -16.57 -10.12
N ARG A 186 2.41 -15.80 -10.83
CA ARG A 186 3.80 -16.20 -11.15
C ARG A 186 4.71 -16.29 -9.93
N GLN A 187 4.39 -15.63 -8.82
CA GLN A 187 5.15 -15.79 -7.57
C GLN A 187 4.99 -17.19 -6.96
N GLN A 188 4.15 -18.07 -7.53
CA GLN A 188 3.92 -19.46 -7.09
C GLN A 188 3.63 -19.58 -5.59
N ARG A 189 2.96 -18.55 -5.04
CA ARG A 189 2.58 -18.53 -3.63
C ARG A 189 1.20 -19.16 -3.50
N SER A 190 1.09 -20.18 -2.67
CA SER A 190 -0.21 -20.74 -2.26
C SER A 190 -0.93 -19.77 -1.33
N LEU A 191 -1.46 -18.69 -1.90
CA LEU A 191 -2.22 -17.68 -1.17
C LEU A 191 -3.68 -18.11 -1.09
N THR A 192 -4.30 -17.84 0.05
CA THR A 192 -5.73 -18.04 0.28
C THR A 192 -6.34 -16.73 0.76
N PRO A 193 -7.66 -16.53 0.58
CA PRO A 193 -8.34 -15.36 1.14
C PRO A 193 -8.03 -15.22 2.64
N ALA A 194 -7.63 -14.02 3.05
CA ALA A 194 -7.28 -13.77 4.44
C ALA A 194 -8.47 -14.05 5.35
N LYS A 195 -8.27 -14.86 6.41
CA LYS A 195 -9.29 -15.06 7.43
C LYS A 195 -9.39 -13.82 8.31
N VAL A 196 -10.37 -12.96 8.03
CA VAL A 196 -10.61 -11.72 8.77
C VAL A 196 -11.59 -11.96 9.93
N ARG A 197 -11.24 -11.48 11.13
CA ARG A 197 -12.12 -11.49 12.31
C ARG A 197 -12.85 -10.16 12.40
N GLN A 198 -14.17 -10.20 12.29
CA GLN A 198 -15.01 -9.03 12.50
C GLN A 198 -15.11 -8.66 13.99
N PRO A 199 -15.26 -7.37 14.32
CA PRO A 199 -15.56 -6.97 15.69
C PRO A 199 -16.95 -7.48 16.10
N GLU A 200 -17.07 -7.93 17.33
CA GLU A 200 -18.35 -8.38 17.91
C GLU A 200 -19.26 -7.21 18.36
N GLY A 201 -18.81 -5.97 18.15
CA GLY A 201 -19.45 -4.76 18.66
C GLY A 201 -19.22 -4.53 20.16
N CYS A 202 -19.65 -3.37 20.65
CA CYS A 202 -19.53 -3.01 22.06
C CYS A 202 -20.70 -2.13 22.54
N ARG A 203 -20.90 -2.07 23.86
CA ARG A 203 -21.87 -1.14 24.46
C ARG A 203 -21.38 0.30 24.26
N ASN A 204 -22.31 1.21 23.95
CA ASN A 204 -22.04 2.60 23.58
C ASN A 204 -21.23 2.75 22.28
N ALA A 205 -21.35 1.80 21.35
CA ALA A 205 -20.60 1.79 20.09
C ALA A 205 -20.63 3.15 19.38
N SER A 206 -21.77 3.84 19.28
CA SER A 206 -21.85 5.14 18.60
C SER A 206 -20.86 6.18 19.15
N LYS A 207 -20.68 6.24 20.48
CA LYS A 207 -19.70 7.15 21.11
C LYS A 207 -18.27 6.74 20.77
N VAL A 208 -17.98 5.44 20.83
CA VAL A 208 -16.66 4.89 20.48
C VAL A 208 -16.32 5.20 19.02
N ARG A 209 -17.26 4.95 18.11
CA ARG A 209 -17.14 5.14 16.66
C ARG A 209 -16.92 6.61 16.32
N HIS A 210 -17.70 7.51 16.91
CA HIS A 210 -17.58 8.95 16.65
C HIS A 210 -16.22 9.50 17.13
N ALA A 211 -15.79 9.14 18.34
CA ALA A 211 -14.48 9.54 18.86
C ALA A 211 -13.34 9.00 17.97
N ALA A 212 -13.43 7.74 17.58
CA ALA A 212 -12.45 7.09 16.72
C ALA A 212 -12.37 7.74 15.33
N TRP A 213 -13.52 7.95 14.69
CA TRP A 213 -13.62 8.56 13.36
C TRP A 213 -13.05 9.98 13.36
N THR A 214 -13.38 10.77 14.38
CA THR A 214 -12.85 12.14 14.51
C THR A 214 -11.32 12.12 14.61
N ALA A 215 -10.76 11.28 15.49
CA ALA A 215 -9.30 11.14 15.61
C ALA A 215 -8.66 10.65 14.31
N GLY A 216 -9.27 9.69 13.63
CA GLY A 216 -8.77 9.16 12.36
C GLY A 216 -8.80 10.17 11.21
N SER A 217 -9.84 11.00 11.14
CA SER A 217 -9.95 12.06 10.12
C SER A 217 -8.90 13.17 10.25
N GLN A 218 -8.25 13.24 11.41
CA GLN A 218 -7.17 14.20 11.70
C GLN A 218 -5.78 13.58 11.53
N ALA A 219 -5.68 12.34 11.05
CA ALA A 219 -4.40 11.69 10.84
C ALA A 219 -3.60 12.40 9.73
N GLU A 220 -2.30 12.60 9.97
CA GLU A 220 -1.40 13.25 9.02
C GLU A 220 -0.92 12.24 7.98
N ILE A 221 -1.50 12.28 6.78
CA ILE A 221 -1.20 11.30 5.71
C ILE A 221 -0.49 11.97 4.51
N PHE A 222 -0.43 13.31 4.47
CA PHE A 222 -0.11 14.09 3.27
C PHE A 222 1.29 14.72 3.11
N PRO A 223 2.27 14.70 4.04
CA PRO A 223 3.58 15.30 3.73
C PRO A 223 4.44 14.50 2.73
N ALA A 224 4.05 13.27 2.35
CA ALA A 224 4.93 12.34 1.63
C ALA A 224 4.69 12.23 0.11
N MET A 225 3.61 12.79 -0.43
CA MET A 225 3.30 12.70 -1.88
C MET A 225 3.46 14.01 -2.65
N THR A 226 3.61 15.15 -1.98
CA THR A 226 3.85 16.45 -2.62
C THR A 226 5.31 16.69 -3.00
N VAL A 227 6.26 15.91 -2.50
CA VAL A 227 7.69 16.07 -2.80
C VAL A 227 8.02 15.64 -4.25
N SER A 228 7.20 14.80 -4.90
CA SER A 228 7.47 14.33 -6.27
C SER A 228 6.94 15.24 -7.38
N ASN A 229 6.04 16.19 -7.07
CA ASN A 229 5.40 17.05 -8.08
C ASN A 229 5.94 18.48 -8.11
N ASN A 230 6.79 18.88 -7.16
CA ASN A 230 7.32 20.25 -7.08
C ASN A 230 8.73 20.44 -7.66
N GLU A 231 9.42 19.38 -8.09
CA GLU A 231 10.76 19.51 -8.72
C GLU A 231 10.71 19.72 -10.24
N VAL A 232 9.53 19.78 -10.88
CA VAL A 232 9.39 20.01 -12.33
C VAL A 232 8.97 21.44 -12.69
N GLN A 233 8.74 22.34 -11.72
CA GLN A 233 8.30 23.73 -12.00
C GLN A 233 9.33 24.84 -11.74
N PHE A 234 10.60 24.52 -11.45
CA PHE A 234 11.65 25.53 -11.27
C PHE A 234 12.84 25.33 -12.23
N SER A 235 12.58 25.37 -13.54
CA SER A 235 13.65 25.56 -14.54
C SER A 235 13.27 26.36 -15.79
N GLU A 236 12.10 27.02 -15.83
CA GLU A 236 11.72 27.92 -16.94
C GLU A 236 11.25 29.29 -16.44
N VAL A 237 12.08 30.01 -15.66
CA VAL A 237 12.06 31.49 -15.69
C VAL A 237 13.47 31.99 -15.42
N GLY A 238 14.19 32.37 -16.48
CA GLY A 238 15.48 33.06 -16.34
C GLY A 238 16.31 33.03 -17.60
N ASN A 239 15.96 33.87 -18.56
CA ASN A 239 16.91 34.61 -19.40
C ASN A 239 16.15 35.70 -20.16
N GLY A 240 16.15 36.89 -19.55
CA GLY A 240 16.20 38.13 -20.32
C GLY A 240 17.64 38.43 -20.72
#